data_AF-A0A959FYV1-F1
#
_entry.id   AF-A0A959FYV1-F1
#
_cell.length_a   1.000
_cell.length_b   1.000
_cell.length_c   1.000
_cell.angle_alpha   90.00
_cell.angle_beta   90.00
_cell.angle_gamma   90.00
#
_symmetry.space_group_name_H-M   'P 1'
#
loop_
_entity.id
_entity.type
_entity.pdbx_description
1 polymer ?
#
loop_
_entity_poly.entity_id
_entity_poly.type
_entity_poly.pdbx_seq_one_letter_code
_entity_poly.pdbx_strand_id
1 'polypeptide(L)'
;MGDGRIILNQARFQLTIERLCRQLIEVYDTFENTCLIGIQTRGTFLAERLHQRLGEMVPEARIEFGKLDITFYRDDFRTREKPLKASTTELDFLVEAKNVILVDD
;
A
#
# COMPACT_ATOMS: atom_id res chain seq x y z
N MET A 1 -30.05 -3.70 -12.91
CA MET A 1 -28.65 -3.44 -12.51
C MET A 1 -27.79 -4.25 -13.46
N GLY A 2 -26.97 -3.61 -14.29
CA GLY A 2 -26.09 -4.36 -15.20
C GLY A 2 -25.00 -5.06 -14.40
N ASP A 3 -24.71 -6.32 -14.73
CA ASP A 3 -23.59 -7.05 -14.13
C ASP A 3 -22.30 -6.25 -14.36
N GLY A 4 -21.56 -6.02 -13.27
CA GLY A 4 -20.28 -5.33 -13.32
C GLY A 4 -19.30 -6.07 -14.23
N ARG A 5 -18.48 -5.32 -14.98
CA ARG A 5 -17.43 -5.89 -15.82
C ARG A 5 -16.14 -6.07 -15.02
N ILE A 6 -15.60 -7.29 -15.02
CA ILE A 6 -14.28 -7.56 -14.44
C ILE A 6 -13.21 -6.88 -15.31
N ILE A 7 -12.50 -5.91 -14.74
CA ILE A 7 -11.35 -5.24 -15.40
C ILE A 7 -10.06 -6.01 -15.14
N LEU A 8 -9.88 -6.47 -13.91
CA LEU A 8 -8.68 -7.18 -13.45
C LEU A 8 -9.10 -8.49 -12.77
N ASN A 9 -8.88 -9.61 -13.46
CA ASN A 9 -9.14 -10.94 -12.89
C ASN A 9 -7.98 -11.38 -11.99
N GLN A 10 -8.16 -12.47 -11.24
CA GLN A 10 -7.17 -12.96 -10.29
C GLN A 10 -5.78 -13.20 -10.92
N ALA A 11 -5.72 -13.86 -12.08
CA ALA A 11 -4.45 -14.13 -12.75
C ALA A 11 -3.72 -12.84 -13.17
N ARG A 12 -4.45 -11.88 -13.75
CA ARG A 12 -3.88 -10.57 -14.13
C ARG A 12 -3.52 -9.72 -12.93
N PHE A 13 -4.27 -9.82 -11.83
CA PHE A 13 -3.95 -9.14 -10.58
C PHE A 13 -2.60 -9.63 -10.04
N GLN A 14 -2.38 -10.94 -9.99
CA GLN A 14 -1.10 -11.50 -9.55
C GLN A 14 0.06 -11.07 -10.45
N LEU A 15 -0.12 -11.10 -11.77
CA LEU A 15 0.90 -10.57 -12.71
C LEU A 15 1.17 -9.07 -12.49
N THR A 16 0.15 -8.30 -12.09
CA THR A 16 0.31 -6.88 -11.81
C THR A 16 1.14 -6.67 -10.54
N ILE A 17 0.87 -7.41 -9.47
CA ILE A 17 1.67 -7.41 -8.24
C ILE A 17 3.14 -7.70 -8.58
N GLU A 18 3.41 -8.74 -9.36
CA GLU A 18 4.78 -9.11 -9.73
C GLU A 18 5.51 -8.03 -10.52
N ARG A 19 4.80 -7.35 -11.42
CA ARG A 19 5.36 -6.24 -12.18
C ARG A 19 5.67 -5.04 -11.29
N LEU A 20 4.76 -4.70 -10.37
CA LEU A 20 4.97 -3.61 -9.42
C LEU A 20 6.17 -3.89 -8.53
N CYS A 21 6.29 -5.10 -7.96
CA CYS A 21 7.44 -5.48 -7.15
C CYS A 21 8.76 -5.36 -7.92
N ARG A 22 8.81 -5.86 -9.17
CA ARG A 22 10.02 -5.72 -10.02
C ARG A 22 10.37 -4.27 -10.32
N GLN A 23 9.37 -3.43 -10.61
CA GLN A 23 9.59 -2.00 -10.82
C GLN A 23 10.14 -1.31 -9.57
N LEU A 24 9.64 -1.68 -8.39
CA LEU A 24 10.18 -1.16 -7.13
C LEU A 24 11.63 -1.61 -6.92
N ILE A 25 11.95 -2.88 -7.19
CA ILE A 25 13.34 -3.40 -7.11
C ILE A 25 14.26 -2.64 -8.08
N GLU A 26 13.82 -2.40 -9.32
CA GLU A 26 14.61 -1.65 -10.31
C GLU A 26 14.91 -0.20 -9.88
N VAL A 27 13.99 0.42 -9.13
CA VAL A 27 14.13 1.82 -8.70
C VAL A 27 14.91 1.96 -7.39
N TYR A 28 14.68 1.05 -6.43
CA TYR A 28 15.20 1.17 -5.07
C TYR A 28 16.31 0.16 -4.73
N ASP A 29 16.64 -0.76 -5.64
CA ASP A 29 17.68 -1.78 -5.52
C ASP A 29 17.56 -2.59 -4.22
N THR A 30 18.33 -2.22 -3.19
CA THR A 30 18.36 -2.87 -1.87
C THR A 30 17.26 -2.39 -0.91
N PHE A 31 16.46 -1.39 -1.30
CA PHE A 31 15.49 -0.71 -0.44
C PHE A 31 16.11 -0.08 0.82
N GLU A 32 17.39 0.28 0.76
CA GLU A 32 18.03 1.01 1.86
C GLU A 32 17.25 2.31 2.13
N ASN A 33 17.01 2.59 3.42
CA ASN A 33 16.31 3.79 3.87
C ASN A 33 14.93 4.02 3.19
N THR A 34 14.23 2.92 2.90
CA THR A 34 12.94 2.93 2.18
C THR A 34 11.84 2.29 3.03
N CYS A 35 10.65 2.89 3.04
CA CYS A 35 9.49 2.35 3.72
C CYS A 35 8.28 2.26 2.79
N LEU A 36 7.41 1.29 3.08
CA LEU A 36 6.18 1.03 2.34
C LEU A 36 4.98 1.32 3.25
N ILE A 37 4.11 2.23 2.82
CA ILE A 37 2.97 2.68 3.62
C ILE A 37 1.68 2.45 2.82
N GLY A 38 0.82 1.58 3.35
CA GLY A 38 -0.51 1.36 2.81
C GLY A 38 -1.51 2.42 3.29
N ILE A 39 -2.25 3.01 2.36
CA ILE A 39 -3.31 3.96 2.69
C ILE A 39 -4.60 3.18 3.01
N GLN A 40 -5.20 3.45 4.15
CA GLN A 40 -6.43 2.78 4.55
C GLN A 40 -7.65 3.27 3.73
N THR A 41 -8.62 2.41 3.45
CA THR A 41 -8.80 1.05 3.98
C THR A 41 -8.32 -0.07 3.07
N ARG A 42 -8.49 0.05 1.74
CA ARG A 42 -8.19 -1.03 0.79
C ARG A 42 -6.72 -1.06 0.34
N GLY A 43 -6.07 0.11 0.26
CA GLY A 43 -4.66 0.23 -0.09
C GLY A 43 -3.73 -0.55 0.86
N THR A 44 -4.11 -0.76 2.12
CA THR A 44 -3.32 -1.59 3.06
C THR A 44 -3.23 -3.06 2.65
N PHE A 45 -4.30 -3.65 2.10
CA PHE A 45 -4.26 -5.04 1.63
C PHE A 45 -3.35 -5.19 0.41
N LEU A 46 -3.34 -4.19 -0.48
CA LEU A 46 -2.42 -4.16 -1.61
C LEU A 46 -0.98 -4.00 -1.11
N ALA A 47 -0.74 -3.08 -0.17
CA ALA A 47 0.56 -2.82 0.41
C ALA A 47 1.14 -4.04 1.13
N GLU A 48 0.32 -4.78 1.88
CA GLU A 48 0.73 -6.02 2.55
C GLU A 48 1.13 -7.11 1.53
N ARG A 49 0.39 -7.25 0.43
CA ARG A 49 0.77 -8.18 -0.65
C ARG A 49 2.08 -7.80 -1.32
N LEU A 50 2.29 -6.50 -1.56
CA LEU A 50 3.55 -6.01 -2.12
C LEU A 50 4.70 -6.23 -1.13
N HIS A 51 4.51 -5.95 0.16
CA HIS A 51 5.51 -6.15 1.21
C HIS A 51 5.96 -7.61 1.29
N GLN A 52 5.00 -8.53 1.41
CA GLN A 52 5.27 -9.97 1.46
C GLN A 52 6.03 -10.41 0.21
N ARG A 53 5.55 -10.00 -0.97
CA ARG A 53 6.18 -10.42 -2.23
C ARG A 53 7.58 -9.84 -2.42
N LEU A 54 7.81 -8.59 -2.01
CA LEU A 54 9.14 -7.99 -2.01
C LEU A 54 10.09 -8.72 -1.05
N GLY A 55 9.63 -9.10 0.14
CA GLY A 55 10.42 -9.89 1.10
C GLY A 55 10.78 -11.29 0.58
N GLU A 56 9.94 -11.89 -0.27
CA GLU A 56 10.27 -13.14 -0.95
C GLU A 56 11.28 -12.96 -2.10
N MET A 57 11.20 -11.83 -2.83
CA MET A 57 12.06 -11.55 -3.97
C MET A 57 13.45 -11.05 -3.56
N VAL A 58 13.53 -10.30 -2.46
CA VAL A 58 14.76 -9.68 -1.94
C VAL A 58 14.83 -9.91 -0.42
N PRO A 59 15.22 -11.12 0.04
CA PRO A 59 15.21 -11.47 1.46
C PRO A 59 16.09 -10.60 2.37
N GLU A 60 17.12 -9.96 1.80
CA GLU A 60 18.00 -9.03 2.48
C GLU A 60 17.41 -7.63 2.65
N ALA A 61 16.35 -7.28 1.90
CA ALA A 61 15.71 -5.97 1.98
C ALA A 61 14.95 -5.82 3.30
N ARG A 62 15.31 -4.79 4.07
CA ARG A 62 14.62 -4.43 5.31
C ARG A 62 13.64 -3.30 5.05
N ILE A 63 12.54 -3.63 4.40
CA ILE A 63 11.47 -2.68 4.08
C ILE A 63 10.58 -2.51 5.32
N GLU A 64 10.65 -1.34 5.95
CA GLU A 64 9.72 -0.98 7.01
C GLU A 64 8.31 -0.83 6.42
N PHE A 65 7.32 -1.35 7.13
CA PHE A 65 5.94 -1.38 6.66
C PHE A 65 5.02 -0.72 7.67
N GLY A 66 4.13 0.14 7.17
CA GLY A 66 3.12 0.77 8.00
C GLY A 66 1.81 1.01 7.27
N LYS A 67 0.81 1.45 8.02
CA LYS A 67 -0.54 1.74 7.55
C LYS A 67 -0.93 3.13 7.99
N LEU A 68 -1.41 3.93 7.04
CA LEU A 68 -1.82 5.31 7.29
C LEU A 68 -3.35 5.41 7.24
N ASP A 69 -3.96 5.85 8.34
CA ASP A 69 -5.36 6.27 8.33
C ASP A 69 -5.47 7.74 7.90
N ILE A 70 -6.10 7.96 6.74
CA ILE A 70 -6.38 9.30 6.20
C ILE A 70 -7.82 9.75 6.45
N THR A 71 -8.62 9.00 7.22
CA THR A 71 -10.06 9.20 7.41
C THR A 71 -10.46 10.64 7.76
N PHE A 72 -9.67 11.33 8.58
CA PHE A 72 -9.95 12.72 8.98
C PHE A 72 -9.34 13.80 8.07
N TYR A 73 -8.56 13.40 7.07
CA TYR A 73 -7.84 14.29 6.16
C TYR A 73 -8.41 14.30 4.73
N ARG A 74 -9.42 13.48 4.42
CA ARG A 74 -10.07 13.48 3.10
C ARG A 74 -11.15 14.55 3.03
N ASP A 75 -11.14 15.39 2.00
CA ASP A 75 -12.08 16.51 1.80
C ASP A 75 -13.57 16.11 1.82
N ASP A 76 -13.89 14.85 1.55
CA ASP A 76 -15.25 14.30 1.59
C ASP A 76 -15.78 13.99 3.00
N PHE A 77 -15.00 14.30 4.05
CA PHE A 77 -15.38 14.12 5.46
C PHE A 77 -16.66 14.86 5.86
N ARG A 78 -16.99 15.97 5.19
CA ARG A 78 -18.16 16.80 5.49
C ARG A 78 -19.47 16.31 4.88
N THR A 79 -19.43 15.37 3.94
CA THR A 79 -20.59 15.01 3.10
C THR A 79 -21.22 13.66 3.48
N ARG A 80 -20.66 12.92 4.45
CA ARG A 80 -21.14 11.57 4.83
C ARG A 80 -22.06 11.60 6.06
N GLU A 81 -23.24 10.99 5.93
CA GLU A 81 -24.27 10.87 7.00
C GLU A 81 -23.92 9.87 8.12
N LYS A 82 -22.88 9.03 7.92
CA LYS A 82 -22.47 8.01 8.91
C LYS A 82 -21.21 8.45 9.64
N PRO A 83 -21.13 8.29 10.99
CA PRO A 83 -19.90 8.55 11.72
C PRO A 83 -18.81 7.60 11.24
N LEU A 84 -17.72 8.17 10.73
CA LEU A 84 -16.55 7.43 10.32
C LEU A 84 -15.86 6.89 11.58
N LYS A 85 -15.59 5.58 11.60
CA LYS A 85 -14.67 5.00 12.59
C LYS A 85 -13.27 5.28 12.09
N ALA A 86 -12.54 6.12 12.82
CA ALA A 86 -11.10 6.21 12.67
C ALA A 86 -10.49 4.83 12.91
N SER A 87 -9.59 4.44 12.03
CA SER A 87 -8.71 3.31 12.23
C SER A 87 -7.36 3.83 12.71
N THR A 88 -6.57 2.97 13.35
CA THR A 88 -5.28 3.41 13.89
C THR A 88 -4.26 3.52 12.77
N THR A 89 -3.49 4.61 12.74
CA THR A 89 -2.24 4.69 11.97
C THR A 89 -1.21 3.79 12.64
N GLU A 90 -0.72 2.80 11.91
CA GLU A 90 0.30 1.84 12.36
C GLU A 90 1.62 2.24 11.69
N LEU A 91 2.36 3.16 12.29
CA LEU A 91 3.67 3.64 11.82
C LEU A 91 4.63 3.71 13.00
N ASP A 92 5.23 2.58 13.36
CA ASP A 92 6.14 2.45 14.50
C ASP A 92 7.60 2.83 14.15
N PHE A 93 7.79 3.64 13.12
CA PHE A 93 9.09 4.09 12.63
C PHE A 93 9.01 5.54 12.12
N LEU A 94 10.15 6.22 12.12
CA LEU A 94 10.27 7.57 11.56
C LEU A 94 10.35 7.50 10.03
N VAL A 95 9.56 8.34 9.35
CA VAL A 95 9.57 8.48 7.89
C VAL A 95 10.51 9.57 7.38
N GLU A 96 11.04 10.40 8.29
CA GLU A 96 11.90 11.52 7.93
C GLU A 96 13.16 11.04 7.21
N ALA A 97 13.51 11.73 6.12
CA ALA A 97 14.62 11.41 5.24
C ALA A 97 14.58 10.02 4.58
N LYS A 98 13.47 9.27 4.67
CA LYS A 98 13.28 7.98 3.99
C LYS A 98 12.65 8.15 2.61
N ASN A 99 12.91 7.20 1.72
CA ASN A 99 12.10 7.03 0.52
C ASN A 99 10.75 6.43 0.93
N VAL A 100 9.66 7.19 0.79
CA VAL A 100 8.32 6.75 1.19
C VAL A 100 7.54 6.27 -0.03
N ILE A 101 7.22 4.98 -0.07
CA ILE A 101 6.35 4.39 -1.09
C ILE A 101 4.94 4.32 -0.53
N LEU A 102 4.05 5.18 -1.03
CA LEU A 102 2.63 5.15 -0.71
C LEU A 102 1.89 4.16 -1.63
N VAL A 103 0.99 3.37 -1.06
CA VAL A 103 0.20 2.38 -1.80
C VAL A 103 -1.29 2.62 -1.58
N ASP A 104 -2.02 2.81 -2.68
CA ASP A 104 -3.47 2.97 -2.72
C ASP A 104 -4.09 2.03 -3.76
N ASP A 105 -5.40 1.76 -3.64
CA ASP A 105 -6.12 0.74 -4.42
C ASP A 105 -6.77 1.22 -5.73
#